data_AF-D5VTE9-F1
#
_entry.id   AF-D5VTE9-F1
#
_cell.length_a   1.000
_cell.length_b   1.000
_cell.length_c   1.000
_cell.angle_alpha   90.00
_cell.angle_beta   90.00
_cell.angle_gamma   90.00
#
_symmetry.space_group_name_H-M   'P 1'
#
loop_
_entity.id
_entity.type
_entity.pdbx_description
1 polymer ?
#
loop_
_entity_poly.entity_id
_entity_poly.type
_entity_poly.pdbx_seq_one_letter_code
_entity_poly.pdbx_strand_id
1 'polypeptide(L)'
;MIYVIYDISDDKIRKKVSDKCLNYGLLRIQKSVFAGNLNKNRIDELRVFCENIIEENDKVYIIEVCEKCFGKLICIGEEFDKELVNDSKKTMVL
;
A
#
# COMPACT_ATOMS: atom_id res chain seq x y z
N MET A 1 10.71 1.63 0.27
CA MET A 1 9.30 1.66 -0.12
C MET A 1 8.73 0.27 -0.28
N ILE A 2 7.41 0.19 -0.19
CA ILE A 2 6.64 -0.97 -0.60
C ILE A 2 5.52 -0.58 -1.58
N TYR A 3 5.08 -1.56 -2.36
CA TYR A 3 3.76 -1.58 -2.98
C TYR A 3 2.90 -2.63 -2.28
N VAL A 4 1.64 -2.29 -2.02
CA VAL A 4 0.60 -3.25 -1.60
C VAL A 4 -0.43 -3.29 -2.71
N ILE A 5 -0.55 -4.42 -3.38
CA ILE A 5 -1.49 -4.65 -4.49
C ILE A 5 -2.43 -5.74 -4.04
N TYR A 6 -3.73 -5.57 -4.23
CA TYR A 6 -4.68 -6.60 -3.84
C TYR A 6 -5.77 -6.84 -4.88
N ASP A 7 -6.26 -8.07 -4.92
CA ASP A 7 -7.46 -8.47 -5.63
C ASP A 7 -8.33 -9.22 -4.62
N ILE A 8 -9.34 -8.52 -4.09
CA ILE A 8 -10.17 -8.97 -2.97
C ILE A 8 -11.63 -8.80 -3.37
N SER A 9 -12.33 -9.92 -3.41
CA SER A 9 -13.69 -10.03 -3.92
C SER A 9 -14.69 -9.39 -2.96
N ASP A 10 -14.58 -9.71 -1.66
CA ASP A 10 -15.49 -9.20 -0.63
C ASP A 10 -15.20 -7.72 -0.29
N ASP A 11 -16.24 -6.89 -0.40
CA ASP A 11 -16.15 -5.44 -0.20
C ASP A 11 -15.76 -5.06 1.24
N LYS A 12 -16.20 -5.83 2.24
CA LYS A 12 -15.89 -5.57 3.65
C LYS A 12 -14.44 -5.91 3.95
N ILE A 13 -13.94 -7.05 3.46
CA ILE A 13 -12.54 -7.44 3.60
C ILE A 13 -11.64 -6.44 2.88
N ARG A 14 -12.00 -6.07 1.64
CA ARG A 14 -11.25 -5.08 0.85
C ARG A 14 -11.19 -3.72 1.57
N LYS A 15 -12.28 -3.30 2.21
CA LYS A 15 -12.30 -2.08 3.02
C LYS A 15 -11.35 -2.20 4.22
N LYS A 16 -11.33 -3.32 4.94
CA LYS A 16 -10.41 -3.55 6.07
C LYS A 16 -8.94 -3.46 5.65
N VAL A 17 -8.57 -4.09 4.53
CA VAL A 17 -7.19 -4.00 3.99
C VAL A 17 -6.84 -2.58 3.60
N SER A 18 -7.75 -1.89 2.92
CA SER A 18 -7.62 -0.46 2.59
C SER A 18 -7.37 0.40 3.83
N ASP A 19 -8.23 0.29 4.83
CA ASP A 19 -8.16 1.09 6.06
C ASP A 19 -6.83 0.81 6.80
N LYS A 20 -6.39 -0.45 6.82
CA LYS A 20 -5.11 -0.83 7.42
C LYS A 20 -3.93 -0.17 6.70
N CYS A 21 -3.94 -0.15 5.37
CA CYS A 21 -2.90 0.53 4.58
C CYS A 21 -2.86 2.04 4.87
N LEU A 22 -4.02 2.71 4.88
CA LEU A 22 -4.13 4.13 5.20
C LEU A 22 -3.63 4.43 6.62
N ASN A 23 -4.03 3.63 7.62
CA ASN A 23 -3.60 3.77 9.00
C ASN A 23 -2.08 3.60 9.17
N TYR A 24 -1.44 2.85 8.28
CA TYR A 24 0.01 2.63 8.30
C TYR A 24 0.77 3.77 7.61
N GLY A 25 0.06 4.75 7.04
CA GLY A 25 0.64 5.89 6.32
C GLY A 25 0.94 5.59 4.86
N LEU A 26 0.41 4.49 4.30
CA LEU A 26 0.52 4.23 2.87
C LEU A 26 -0.48 5.10 2.10
N LEU A 27 -0.03 5.65 0.98
CA LEU A 27 -0.87 6.41 0.08
C LEU A 27 -1.55 5.48 -0.93
N ARG A 28 -2.83 5.74 -1.16
CA ARG A 28 -3.62 5.05 -2.17
C ARG A 28 -3.31 5.63 -3.54
N ILE A 29 -2.76 4.82 -4.44
CA ILE A 29 -2.38 5.25 -5.80
C ILE A 29 -3.25 4.63 -6.90
N GLN A 30 -4.06 3.63 -6.56
CA GLN A 30 -5.11 3.06 -7.41
C GLN A 30 -6.21 2.44 -6.52
N LYS A 31 -7.35 2.03 -7.09
CA LYS A 31 -8.46 1.36 -6.36
C LYS A 31 -7.99 0.19 -5.49
N SER A 32 -6.97 -0.53 -5.93
CA SER A 32 -6.41 -1.68 -5.25
C SER A 32 -4.88 -1.68 -5.15
N VAL A 33 -4.28 -0.48 -5.18
CA VAL A 33 -2.84 -0.33 -5.03
C VAL A 33 -2.52 0.80 -4.05
N PHE A 34 -1.63 0.48 -3.12
CA PHE A 34 -1.04 1.41 -2.16
C PHE A 34 0.48 1.41 -2.27
N ALA A 35 1.08 2.53 -1.88
CA ALA A 35 2.52 2.68 -1.85
C ALA A 35 2.97 3.60 -0.72
N GLY A 36 4.21 3.42 -0.27
CA GLY A 36 4.82 4.27 0.75
C GLY A 36 5.97 3.58 1.47
N ASN A 37 6.42 4.16 2.58
CA ASN A 37 7.51 3.62 3.39
C ASN A 37 6.99 2.96 4.67
N LEU A 38 7.33 1.69 4.85
CA LEU A 38 7.16 0.96 6.11
C LEU A 38 8.48 0.33 6.52
N ASN A 39 8.69 0.23 7.83
CA ASN A 39 9.77 -0.59 8.37
C ASN A 39 9.36 -2.08 8.34
N LYS A 40 10.35 -2.97 8.53
CA LYS A 40 10.15 -4.43 8.45
C LYS A 40 9.06 -4.95 9.40
N ASN A 41 8.98 -4.39 10.60
CA ASN A 41 7.97 -4.81 11.58
C ASN A 41 6.56 -4.49 11.09
N ARG A 42 6.32 -3.28 10.58
CA ARG A 42 5.02 -2.90 10.01
C ARG A 42 4.67 -3.70 8.75
N ILE A 43 5.66 -4.07 7.94
CA ILE A 43 5.46 -4.95 6.78
C ILE A 43 4.97 -6.32 7.25
N ASP A 44 5.62 -6.90 8.26
CA ASP A 44 5.24 -8.22 8.79
C ASP A 44 3.87 -8.20 9.48
N GLU A 45 3.57 -7.16 10.25
CA GLU A 45 2.23 -6.95 10.83
C GLU A 45 1.15 -6.85 9.76
N LEU A 46 1.42 -6.15 8.64
CA LEU A 46 0.48 -6.05 7.54
C LEU A 46 0.27 -7.41 6.85
N ARG A 47 1.35 -8.16 6.64
CA ARG A 47 1.30 -9.53 6.09
C ARG A 47 0.41 -10.42 6.95
N VAL A 48 0.70 -10.51 8.25
CA VAL A 48 -0.06 -11.33 9.21
C VAL A 48 -1.52 -10.86 9.28
N PHE A 49 -1.77 -9.55 9.27
CA PHE A 49 -3.13 -9.02 9.23
C PHE A 49 -3.89 -9.52 8.00
N CYS A 50 -3.29 -9.43 6.81
CA CYS A 50 -3.91 -9.90 5.57
C CYS A 50 -4.15 -11.41 5.61
N GLU A 51 -3.16 -12.22 6.01
CA GLU A 51 -3.28 -13.69 6.13
C GLU A 51 -4.47 -14.13 7.00
N ASN A 52 -4.83 -13.34 8.01
CA ASN A 52 -5.93 -13.65 8.92
C ASN A 52 -7.33 -13.26 8.40
N ILE A 53 -7.42 -12.43 7.36
CA ILE A 53 -8.71 -11.87 6.94
C ILE A 53 -9.06 -12.10 5.47
N ILE A 54 -8.11 -12.49 4.62
CA ILE A 54 -8.39 -12.76 3.21
C ILE A 54 -8.88 -14.19 3.01
N GLU A 55 -9.72 -14.38 2.00
CA GLU A 55 -10.22 -15.70 1.60
C GLU A 55 -9.23 -16.40 0.66
N GLU A 56 -9.35 -17.72 0.49
CA GLU A 56 -8.40 -18.56 -0.27
C GLU A 56 -8.16 -18.09 -1.72
N ASN A 57 -9.16 -17.50 -2.36
CA ASN A 57 -9.08 -17.04 -3.75
C ASN A 57 -8.65 -15.57 -3.89
N ASP A 58 -8.63 -14.82 -2.79
CA ASP A 58 -8.19 -13.43 -2.78
C ASP A 58 -6.65 -13.35 -2.71
N LYS A 59 -6.08 -12.27 -3.25
CA LYS A 59 -4.62 -12.12 -3.38
C LYS A 59 -4.18 -10.78 -2.84
N VAL A 60 -3.08 -10.79 -2.09
CA VAL A 60 -2.36 -9.58 -1.65
C VAL A 60 -0.88 -9.77 -1.96
N TYR A 61 -0.32 -8.86 -2.74
CA TYR A 61 1.12 -8.75 -2.97
C TYR A 61 1.68 -7.60 -2.15
N ILE A 62 2.70 -7.87 -1.35
CA ILE A 62 3.51 -6.86 -0.67
C ILE A 62 4.90 -6.92 -1.29
N ILE A 63 5.27 -5.88 -2.03
CA ILE A 63 6.50 -5.84 -2.82
C ILE A 63 7.41 -4.77 -2.26
N GLU A 64 8.52 -5.17 -1.64
CA GLU A 64 9.59 -4.23 -1.27
C GLU A 64 10.32 -3.75 -2.52
N VAL A 65 10.47 -2.43 -2.66
CA VAL A 65 11.16 -1.81 -3.78
C VAL A 65 12.17 -0.77 -3.30
N CYS A 66 13.26 -0.67 -4.04
CA CYS A 66 14.25 0.38 -3.85
C CYS A 66 13.67 1.75 -4.27
N GLU A 67 14.17 2.85 -3.69
CA GLU A 67 13.72 4.20 -4.06
C GLU A 67 13.89 4.49 -5.56
N LYS A 68 15.03 4.07 -6.14
CA LYS A 68 15.31 4.19 -7.58
C LYS A 68 14.32 3.40 -8.45
N CYS A 69 13.76 2.33 -7.91
CA CYS A 69 12.83 1.43 -8.60
C CYS A 69 11.43 2.06 -8.61
N PHE A 70 11.07 2.73 -7.51
CA PHE A 70 9.79 3.42 -7.36
C PHE A 70 9.63 4.60 -8.31
N GLY A 71 10.67 5.44 -8.43
CA GLY A 71 10.65 6.59 -9.35
C GLY A 71 10.49 6.21 -10.83
N LYS A 72 10.76 4.94 -11.18
CA LYS A 72 10.59 4.40 -12.54
C LYS A 72 9.18 3.89 -12.82
N LEU A 73 8.23 4.01 -11.89
CA LEU A 73 6.85 3.61 -12.14
C LEU A 73 6.27 4.42 -13.30
N ILE A 74 5.74 3.73 -14.30
CA ILE A 74 5.03 4.33 -15.43
C ILE A 74 3.53 4.21 -15.14
N CYS A 75 2.84 5.35 -15.10
CA CYS A 75 1.40 5.41 -14.97
C CYS A 75 0.80 5.79 -16.32
N ILE A 76 -0.35 5.22 -16.67
CA ILE A 76 -1.11 5.59 -17.86
C ILE A 76 -2.49 6.03 -17.37
N GLY A 77 -2.89 7.26 -17.71
CA GLY A 77 -4.13 7.88 -17.24
C GLY A 77 -3.87 9.03 -16.26
N GLU A 78 -4.78 9.20 -15.30
CA GLU A 78 -4.60 10.18 -14.22
C GLU A 78 -3.45 9.75 -13.31
N GLU A 79 -2.42 10.59 -13.23
CA GLU A 79 -1.24 10.30 -12.42
C GLU A 79 -1.49 10.61 -10.94
N PHE A 80 -0.86 9.83 -10.07
CA PHE A 80 -0.73 10.18 -8.67
C PHE A 80 0.59 10.93 -8.44
N ASP A 81 0.62 11.76 -7.40
CA ASP A 81 1.82 12.49 -7.03
C ASP A 81 2.88 11.55 -6.43
N LYS A 82 3.91 11.25 -7.22
CA LYS A 82 5.02 10.38 -6.81
C LYS A 82 5.88 11.00 -5.73
N GLU A 83 5.97 12.34 -5.67
CA GLU A 83 6.73 13.03 -4.63
C GLU A 83 6.03 12.87 -3.29
N LEU A 84 4.70 12.98 -3.24
CA LEU A 84 3.93 12.72 -2.01
C LEU A 84 4.12 11.28 -1.49
N VAL A 85 4.26 10.29 -2.37
CA VAL A 85 4.48 8.89 -1.94
C VAL A 85 5.90 8.65 -1.44
N ASN A 86 6.88 9.32 -2.05
CA ASN A 86 8.28 9.20 -1.67
C ASN A 86 8.61 10.02 -0.41
N ASP A 87 7.94 11.16 -0.24
CA ASP A 87 8.20 12.07 0.85
C ASP A 87 7.60 11.55 2.16
N SER A 88 8.48 10.96 2.96
CA SER A 88 8.16 10.51 4.32
C SER A 88 8.10 11.67 5.32
N LYS A 89 8.13 12.93 4.86
CA LYS A 89 8.14 14.13 5.70
C LYS A 89 6.99 15.09 5.38
N LYS A 90 5.86 14.88 6.05
CA LYS A 90 5.21 15.82 7.01
C LYS A 90 3.75 15.46 7.22
N THR A 91 3.48 14.78 8.33
CA THR A 91 2.32 15.13 9.15
C THR A 91 2.84 15.59 10.50
N MET A 92 3.36 16.81 10.54
CA MET A 92 3.16 17.68 11.69
C MET A 92 2.22 18.77 11.19
N VAL A 93 0.92 18.59 11.44
CA VAL A 93 -0.04 19.70 11.41
C VAL A 93 0.19 20.50 12.69
N LEU A 94 0.15 21.82 12.52
CA LEU A 94 0.28 22.91 13.50
C LEU A 94 -0.19 22.59 14.93
#